data_AF-A0A7K6NX17-F1
#
_entry.id   AF-A0A7K6NX17-F1
#
_cell.length_a   1.000
_cell.length_b   1.000
_cell.length_c   1.000
_cell.angle_alpha   90.00
_cell.angle_beta   90.00
_cell.angle_gamma   90.00
#
_symmetry.space_group_name_H-M   'P 1'
#
loop_
_entity.id
_entity.type
_entity.pdbx_description
1 polymer ?
#
loop_
_entity_poly.entity_id
_entity_poly.type
_entity_poly.pdbx_seq_one_letter_code
_entity_poly.pdbx_strand_id
1 'polypeptide(L)'
;DPDIGDNGLLLYSLVNNQMNEFDIDENTGQIFTVSVAGKSGTFYLEVQAADQGTRRLTAQATVSVNVDSSSSNNMVVAVLNQKINVVEKNIADVKRVLEDKLAWNVYIIDVYSDESERKARSSTDVTCVKILAFDEANQEVSAENVKRKLREQKSNIEEELTKIFSTSVTAAIEEAPGKSAAPELIATIVLGVLLACTLIASLAYVLFTVRRQRYTDNKQAETVEGIDNLYAIPENGSLRSLEKLQRTNN
;
A
#
# COMPACT_ATOMS: atom_id res chain seq x y z
N ASP A 1 -24.36 -36.25 -1.47
CA ASP A 1 -25.33 -37.33 -1.36
C ASP A 1 -26.72 -36.72 -1.28
N PRO A 2 -27.73 -37.08 -2.10
CA PRO A 2 -29.06 -36.48 -2.00
C PRO A 2 -29.97 -37.35 -1.11
N ASP A 3 -29.53 -37.63 0.11
CA ASP A 3 -30.37 -38.28 1.11
C ASP A 3 -31.21 -37.23 1.86
N ILE A 4 -32.50 -37.54 2.03
CA ILE A 4 -33.50 -36.69 2.69
C ILE A 4 -33.66 -37.17 4.14
N GLY A 5 -33.72 -36.24 5.10
CA GLY A 5 -33.87 -36.55 6.53
C GLY A 5 -32.52 -36.73 7.24
N ASP A 6 -32.48 -37.50 8.34
CA ASP A 6 -31.28 -37.66 9.17
C ASP A 6 -30.09 -38.29 8.43
N ASN A 7 -30.34 -39.04 7.35
CA ASN A 7 -29.29 -39.57 6.46
C ASN A 7 -28.60 -38.47 5.63
N GLY A 8 -29.20 -37.29 5.50
CA GLY A 8 -28.58 -36.12 4.88
C GLY A 8 -27.71 -35.30 5.85
N LEU A 9 -27.73 -35.60 7.14
CA LEU A 9 -26.92 -34.94 8.16
C LEU A 9 -25.63 -35.73 8.39
N LEU A 10 -24.49 -35.10 8.04
CA LEU A 10 -23.16 -35.67 8.22
C LEU A 10 -22.49 -35.08 9.46
N LEU A 11 -21.85 -35.95 10.23
CA LEU A 11 -20.92 -35.57 11.30
C LEU A 11 -19.48 -35.83 10.85
N TYR A 12 -18.62 -34.84 11.09
CA TYR A 12 -17.21 -34.88 10.72
C TYR A 12 -16.32 -35.12 11.94
N SER A 13 -15.24 -35.90 11.77
CA SER A 13 -14.26 -36.12 12.82
C SER A 13 -12.86 -36.42 12.28
N LEU A 14 -11.83 -36.25 13.12
CA LEU A 14 -10.47 -36.70 12.84
C LEU A 14 -10.27 -38.11 13.42
N VAL A 15 -9.97 -39.10 12.58
CA VAL A 15 -9.91 -40.53 12.96
C VAL A 15 -8.72 -40.84 13.85
N ASN A 16 -7.59 -40.16 13.62
CA ASN A 16 -6.34 -40.40 14.33
C ASN A 16 -5.76 -39.08 14.83
N ASN A 17 -6.53 -38.35 15.65
CA ASN A 17 -6.13 -37.04 16.20
C ASN A 17 -5.09 -37.16 17.33
N GLN A 18 -3.98 -37.86 17.10
CA GLN A 18 -2.84 -37.88 18.02
C GLN A 18 -2.11 -36.53 18.06
N MET A 19 -2.34 -35.72 17.03
CA MET A 19 -1.74 -34.42 16.83
C MET A 19 -2.73 -33.33 17.24
N ASN A 20 -2.63 -32.82 18.47
CA ASN A 20 -3.38 -31.67 19.02
C ASN A 20 -3.13 -30.32 18.27
N GLU A 21 -2.56 -30.38 17.07
CA GLU A 21 -2.24 -29.29 16.17
C GLU A 21 -3.49 -28.78 15.45
N PHE A 22 -4.45 -29.66 15.17
CA PHE A 22 -5.64 -29.38 14.36
C PHE A 22 -6.88 -30.00 15.00
N ASP A 23 -8.02 -29.41 14.67
CA ASP A 23 -9.33 -29.90 15.10
C ASP A 23 -10.37 -29.60 14.01
N ILE A 24 -11.56 -30.19 14.11
CA ILE A 24 -12.60 -30.12 13.10
C ILE A 24 -13.97 -29.84 13.73
N ASP A 25 -14.71 -28.89 13.15
CA ASP A 25 -16.09 -28.66 13.54
C ASP A 25 -16.97 -29.81 13.04
N GLU A 26 -17.61 -30.52 13.97
CA GLU A 26 -18.35 -31.75 13.69
C GLU A 26 -19.53 -31.56 12.73
N ASN A 27 -20.09 -30.35 12.63
CA ASN A 27 -21.31 -30.09 11.86
C ASN A 27 -21.01 -29.53 10.46
N THR A 28 -19.91 -28.79 10.33
CA THR A 28 -19.52 -28.10 9.09
C THR A 28 -18.36 -28.77 8.37
N GLY A 29 -17.59 -29.60 9.06
CA GLY A 29 -16.36 -30.19 8.55
C GLY A 29 -15.21 -29.18 8.41
N GLN A 30 -15.36 -27.97 8.96
CA GLN A 30 -14.30 -26.96 8.94
C GLN A 30 -13.14 -27.39 9.82
N ILE A 31 -11.97 -27.58 9.22
CA ILE A 31 -10.71 -27.85 9.94
C ILE A 31 -10.12 -26.51 10.38
N PHE A 32 -9.70 -26.44 11.64
CA PHE A 32 -9.03 -25.26 12.20
C PHE A 32 -7.75 -25.64 12.93
N THR A 33 -6.80 -24.71 12.94
CA THR A 33 -5.52 -24.85 13.61
C THR A 33 -5.68 -24.57 15.10
N VAL A 34 -5.25 -25.51 15.94
CA VAL A 34 -5.20 -25.37 17.41
C VAL A 34 -3.85 -24.82 17.84
N SER A 35 -2.75 -25.47 17.44
CA SER A 35 -1.40 -24.98 17.75
C SER A 35 -0.33 -25.61 16.86
N VAL A 36 0.28 -24.79 16.01
CA VAL A 36 1.42 -25.17 15.14
C VAL A 36 2.65 -24.30 15.38
N ALA A 37 2.69 -23.58 16.50
CA ALA A 37 3.81 -22.70 16.83
C ALA A 37 5.12 -23.50 16.92
N GLY A 38 6.14 -23.07 16.18
CA GLY A 38 7.43 -23.75 16.11
C GLY A 38 7.44 -25.08 15.36
N LYS A 39 6.34 -25.42 14.65
CA LYS A 39 6.25 -26.61 13.81
C LYS A 39 6.40 -26.24 12.34
N SER A 40 6.93 -27.16 11.55
CA SER A 40 7.01 -27.07 10.09
C SER A 40 6.93 -28.46 9.47
N GLY A 41 6.55 -28.52 8.20
CA GLY A 41 6.40 -29.76 7.43
C GLY A 41 4.94 -30.12 7.15
N THR A 42 4.76 -31.31 6.60
CA THR A 42 3.45 -31.80 6.14
C THR A 42 2.78 -32.70 7.18
N PHE A 43 1.57 -32.33 7.57
CA PHE A 43 0.69 -33.08 8.45
C PHE A 43 -0.39 -33.76 7.61
N TYR A 44 -0.63 -35.04 7.85
CA TYR A 44 -1.69 -35.79 7.18
C TYR A 44 -2.83 -36.05 8.16
N LEU A 45 -3.98 -35.44 7.90
CA LEU A 45 -5.18 -35.57 8.70
C LEU A 45 -6.12 -36.58 8.04
N GLU A 46 -6.53 -37.59 8.79
CA GLU A 46 -7.55 -38.54 8.33
C GLU A 46 -8.92 -38.05 8.80
N VAL A 47 -9.71 -37.53 7.87
CA VAL A 47 -11.04 -36.96 8.12
C VAL A 47 -12.07 -38.03 7.81
N GLN A 48 -13.03 -38.22 8.72
CA GLN A 48 -14.18 -39.09 8.53
C GLN A 48 -15.45 -38.26 8.45
N ALA A 49 -16.34 -38.62 7.53
CA ALA A 49 -17.74 -38.22 7.53
C ALA A 49 -18.60 -39.44 7.88
N ALA A 50 -19.57 -39.27 8.78
CA ALA A 50 -20.51 -40.31 9.19
C ALA A 50 -21.94 -39.79 9.06
N ASP A 51 -22.83 -40.58 8.45
CA ASP A 51 -24.26 -40.27 8.49
C ASP A 51 -24.86 -40.53 9.89
N GLN A 52 -26.08 -40.04 10.10
CA GLN A 52 -26.83 -40.26 11.35
C GLN A 52 -27.87 -41.38 11.23
N GLY A 53 -27.72 -42.28 10.25
CA GLY A 53 -28.63 -43.41 10.07
C GLY A 53 -28.54 -44.42 11.22
N THR A 54 -29.60 -45.24 11.39
CA THR A 54 -29.61 -46.33 12.38
C THR A 54 -28.47 -47.34 12.16
N ARG A 55 -28.03 -47.49 10.91
CA ARG A 55 -26.79 -48.17 10.54
C ARG A 55 -25.86 -47.13 9.93
N ARG A 56 -24.97 -46.58 10.75
CA ARG A 56 -24.06 -45.52 10.33
C ARG A 56 -23.15 -45.98 9.20
N LEU A 57 -23.20 -45.29 8.06
CA LEU A 57 -22.17 -45.41 7.03
C LEU A 57 -21.10 -44.35 7.27
N THR A 58 -19.86 -44.70 6.96
CA THR A 58 -18.72 -43.78 7.07
C THR A 58 -17.92 -43.74 5.78
N ALA A 59 -17.37 -42.57 5.50
CA ALA A 59 -16.40 -42.34 4.44
C ALA A 59 -15.20 -41.59 5.02
N GLN A 60 -13.99 -41.87 4.51
CA GLN A 60 -12.76 -41.24 4.97
C GLN A 60 -11.99 -40.59 3.83
N ALA A 61 -11.30 -39.50 4.13
CA ALA A 61 -10.44 -38.77 3.22
C ALA A 61 -9.17 -38.29 3.93
N THR A 62 -8.04 -38.27 3.22
CA THR A 62 -6.79 -37.72 3.73
C THR A 62 -6.64 -36.27 3.31
N VAL A 63 -6.52 -35.37 4.28
CA VAL A 63 -6.19 -33.95 4.07
C VAL A 63 -4.72 -33.73 4.38
N SER A 64 -3.98 -33.18 3.42
CA SER A 64 -2.58 -32.78 3.61
C SER A 64 -2.52 -31.30 4.00
N VAL A 65 -1.98 -31.01 5.19
CA VAL A 65 -1.77 -29.66 5.68
C VAL A 65 -0.27 -29.37 5.69
N ASN A 66 0.16 -28.41 4.89
CA ASN A 66 1.55 -27.97 4.87
C ASN A 66 1.73 -26.77 5.80
N VAL A 67 2.51 -26.94 6.86
CA VAL A 67 2.87 -25.85 7.77
C VAL A 67 4.25 -25.36 7.39
N ASP A 68 4.32 -24.14 6.90
CA ASP A 68 5.58 -23.48 6.60
C ASP A 68 5.88 -22.44 7.68
N SER A 69 7.13 -22.42 8.17
CA SER A 69 7.64 -21.36 9.05
C SER A 69 7.92 -20.04 8.31
N SER A 70 7.58 -19.98 7.02
CA SER A 70 7.74 -18.82 6.14
C SER A 70 7.26 -17.52 6.79
N SER A 71 8.02 -16.45 6.55
CA SER A 71 7.68 -15.14 7.06
C SER A 71 6.52 -14.56 6.24
N SER A 72 5.56 -13.91 6.89
CA SER A 72 4.47 -13.19 6.21
C SER A 72 4.94 -12.11 5.22
N ASN A 73 6.24 -11.80 5.19
CA ASN A 73 6.82 -10.70 4.43
C ASN A 73 6.89 -10.95 2.92
N ASN A 74 6.89 -12.22 2.46
CA ASN A 74 6.89 -12.51 1.01
C ASN A 74 5.49 -12.76 0.44
N MET A 75 4.45 -12.70 1.29
CA MET A 75 3.08 -12.82 0.82
C MET A 75 2.71 -11.64 -0.07
N VAL A 76 2.03 -11.90 -1.16
CA VAL A 76 1.55 -10.88 -2.11
C VAL A 76 0.04 -10.95 -2.19
N VAL A 77 -0.63 -9.81 -2.19
CA VAL A 77 -2.08 -9.74 -2.41
C VAL A 77 -2.34 -9.33 -3.85
N ALA A 78 -2.99 -10.23 -4.60
CA ALA A 78 -3.54 -9.95 -5.92
C ALA A 78 -5.01 -9.53 -5.77
N VAL A 79 -5.41 -8.46 -6.43
CA VAL A 79 -6.75 -7.90 -6.38
C VAL A 79 -7.43 -8.15 -7.71
N LEU A 80 -8.57 -8.84 -7.68
CA LEU A 80 -9.38 -9.15 -8.85
C LEU A 80 -10.68 -8.36 -8.77
N ASN A 81 -11.10 -7.73 -9.87
CA ASN A 81 -12.39 -7.06 -10.00
C ASN A 81 -13.58 -8.03 -10.13
N GLN A 82 -13.59 -9.08 -9.31
CA GLN A 82 -14.60 -10.14 -9.31
C GLN A 82 -15.19 -10.30 -7.92
N LYS A 83 -16.43 -10.78 -7.86
CA LYS A 83 -17.09 -11.11 -6.59
C LYS A 83 -16.43 -12.34 -5.96
N ILE A 84 -16.32 -12.34 -4.62
CA ILE A 84 -15.65 -13.43 -3.88
C ILE A 84 -16.22 -14.81 -4.19
N ASN A 85 -17.55 -14.94 -4.26
CA ASN A 85 -18.20 -16.21 -4.54
C ASN A 85 -17.85 -16.76 -5.94
N VAL A 86 -17.56 -15.87 -6.91
CA VAL A 86 -17.11 -16.26 -8.25
C VAL A 86 -15.65 -16.70 -8.21
N VAL A 87 -14.81 -15.99 -7.47
CA VAL A 87 -13.38 -16.32 -7.31
C VAL A 87 -13.21 -17.63 -6.55
N GLU A 88 -13.88 -17.80 -5.41
CA GLU A 88 -13.84 -19.02 -4.58
C GLU A 88 -14.30 -20.25 -5.37
N LYS A 89 -15.39 -20.12 -6.15
CA LYS A 89 -15.91 -21.22 -6.97
C LYS A 89 -14.90 -21.71 -8.02
N ASN A 90 -14.04 -20.81 -8.51
CA ASN A 90 -13.05 -21.12 -9.54
C ASN A 90 -11.61 -21.05 -8.98
N ILE A 91 -11.42 -21.21 -7.66
CA ILE A 91 -10.12 -20.94 -7.02
C ILE A 91 -9.01 -21.88 -7.52
N ALA A 92 -9.37 -23.11 -7.88
CA ALA A 92 -8.44 -24.07 -8.47
C ALA A 92 -7.95 -23.62 -9.86
N ASP A 93 -8.85 -23.05 -10.68
CA ASP A 93 -8.49 -22.50 -11.98
C ASP A 93 -7.66 -21.22 -11.84
N VAL A 94 -7.97 -20.36 -10.86
CA VAL A 94 -7.16 -19.18 -10.51
C VAL A 94 -5.75 -19.60 -10.13
N LYS A 95 -5.61 -20.59 -9.24
CA LYS A 95 -4.32 -21.16 -8.86
C LYS A 95 -3.57 -21.66 -10.09
N ARG A 96 -4.21 -22.46 -10.94
CA ARG A 96 -3.61 -23.01 -12.17
C ARG A 96 -3.08 -21.91 -13.09
N VAL A 97 -3.87 -20.85 -13.31
CA VAL A 97 -3.43 -19.72 -14.16
C VAL A 97 -2.21 -19.02 -13.55
N LEU A 98 -2.20 -18.79 -12.24
CA LEU A 98 -1.06 -18.17 -11.57
C LEU A 98 0.19 -19.06 -11.68
N GLU A 99 0.07 -20.36 -11.46
CA GLU A 99 1.20 -21.29 -11.58
C GLU A 99 1.74 -21.34 -13.01
N ASP A 100 0.87 -21.43 -14.01
CA ASP A 100 1.23 -21.43 -15.43
C ASP A 100 1.96 -20.14 -15.83
N LYS A 101 1.41 -18.97 -15.47
CA LYS A 101 1.99 -17.68 -15.90
C LYS A 101 3.23 -17.30 -15.11
N LEU A 102 3.31 -17.66 -13.83
CA LEU A 102 4.47 -17.35 -13.00
C LEU A 102 5.60 -18.37 -13.15
N ALA A 103 5.29 -19.59 -13.60
CA ALA A 103 6.19 -20.74 -13.62
C ALA A 103 6.75 -21.08 -12.23
N TRP A 104 5.91 -20.93 -11.20
CA TRP A 104 6.20 -21.20 -9.79
C TRP A 104 5.05 -21.95 -9.15
N ASN A 105 5.32 -22.69 -8.08
CA ASN A 105 4.28 -23.25 -7.24
C ASN A 105 3.62 -22.11 -6.45
N VAL A 106 2.29 -22.00 -6.51
CA VAL A 106 1.55 -20.90 -5.87
C VAL A 106 0.60 -21.46 -4.82
N TYR A 107 0.76 -21.01 -3.59
CA TYR A 107 -0.16 -21.28 -2.50
C TYR A 107 -1.08 -20.08 -2.30
N ILE A 108 -2.38 -20.31 -2.39
CA ILE A 108 -3.40 -19.32 -2.03
C ILE A 108 -3.66 -19.49 -0.54
N ILE A 109 -3.29 -18.47 0.23
CA ILE A 109 -3.33 -18.49 1.69
C ILE A 109 -4.65 -17.93 2.22
N ASP A 110 -5.21 -16.93 1.53
CA ASP A 110 -6.45 -16.28 1.94
C ASP A 110 -7.19 -15.70 0.74
N VAL A 111 -8.53 -15.69 0.81
CA VAL A 111 -9.42 -15.10 -0.19
C VAL A 111 -10.50 -14.30 0.54
N TYR A 112 -10.58 -12.99 0.30
CA TYR A 112 -11.47 -12.10 1.05
C TYR A 112 -11.94 -10.90 0.22
N SER A 113 -13.06 -10.30 0.62
CA SER A 113 -13.58 -9.03 0.08
C SER A 113 -13.66 -8.03 1.23
N ASP A 114 -12.78 -7.02 1.21
CA ASP A 114 -12.58 -5.98 2.23
C ASP A 114 -11.91 -6.41 3.56
N GLU A 115 -11.06 -5.54 4.11
CA GLU A 115 -10.30 -5.75 5.36
C GLU A 115 -11.16 -5.56 6.63
N SER A 116 -12.32 -4.88 6.52
CA SER A 116 -13.08 -4.43 7.68
C SER A 116 -14.05 -5.46 8.27
N GLU A 117 -14.50 -6.45 7.50
CA GLU A 117 -15.52 -7.40 7.97
C GLU A 117 -15.24 -8.83 7.51
N ARG A 118 -14.37 -9.56 8.24
CA ARG A 118 -14.28 -11.04 8.21
C ARG A 118 -15.61 -11.75 8.53
N LYS A 119 -16.72 -11.04 8.66
CA LYS A 119 -18.05 -11.52 9.07
C LYS A 119 -19.20 -11.11 8.16
N ALA A 120 -18.98 -10.30 7.12
CA ALA A 120 -20.03 -9.99 6.15
C ALA A 120 -19.58 -10.42 4.76
N ARG A 121 -20.41 -11.27 4.11
CA ARG A 121 -20.35 -11.53 2.67
C ARG A 121 -20.84 -10.29 1.90
N SER A 122 -20.22 -9.14 2.15
CA SER A 122 -20.48 -7.91 1.42
C SER A 122 -19.79 -8.05 0.06
N SER A 123 -20.59 -8.32 -0.96
CA SER A 123 -20.17 -8.46 -2.35
C SER A 123 -19.73 -7.09 -2.88
N THR A 124 -18.53 -6.65 -2.54
CA THR A 124 -17.82 -5.74 -3.45
C THR A 124 -17.52 -6.51 -4.74
N ASP A 125 -17.50 -5.84 -5.88
CA ASP A 125 -17.05 -6.44 -7.14
C ASP A 125 -15.51 -6.57 -7.15
N VAL A 126 -14.91 -6.82 -5.99
CA VAL A 126 -13.47 -6.89 -5.76
C VAL A 126 -13.15 -8.01 -4.77
N THR A 127 -12.18 -8.84 -5.10
CA THR A 127 -11.68 -9.92 -4.25
C THR A 127 -10.17 -9.82 -4.14
N CYS A 128 -9.66 -9.89 -2.92
CA CYS A 128 -8.25 -10.01 -2.61
C CYS A 128 -7.88 -11.49 -2.47
N VAL A 129 -6.83 -11.91 -3.17
CA VAL A 129 -6.25 -13.25 -3.13
C VAL A 129 -4.83 -13.11 -2.61
N LYS A 130 -4.61 -13.56 -1.37
CA LYS A 130 -3.30 -13.56 -0.74
C LYS A 130 -2.54 -14.82 -1.15
N ILE A 131 -1.39 -14.65 -1.77
CA ILE A 131 -0.59 -15.73 -2.34
C ILE A 131 0.83 -15.77 -1.76
N LEU A 132 1.42 -16.96 -1.78
CA LEU A 132 2.83 -17.23 -1.52
C LEU A 132 3.36 -18.10 -2.66
N ALA A 133 4.57 -17.83 -3.15
CA ALA A 133 5.15 -18.55 -4.28
C ALA A 133 6.47 -19.24 -3.92
N PHE A 134 6.70 -20.41 -4.50
CA PHE A 134 7.92 -21.20 -4.34
C PHE A 134 8.48 -21.58 -5.70
N ASP A 135 9.80 -21.55 -5.84
CA ASP A 135 10.47 -21.98 -7.07
C ASP A 135 10.48 -23.51 -7.22
N GLU A 136 11.10 -23.99 -8.30
CA GLU A 136 11.23 -25.43 -8.58
C GLU A 136 12.08 -26.17 -7.53
N ALA A 137 12.95 -25.46 -6.81
CA ALA A 137 13.75 -26.00 -5.70
C ALA A 137 13.00 -25.92 -4.36
N ASN A 138 11.71 -25.57 -4.38
CA ASN A 138 10.84 -25.39 -3.22
C ASN A 138 11.39 -24.32 -2.25
N GLN A 139 12.06 -23.30 -2.78
CA GLN A 139 12.48 -22.13 -2.03
C GLN A 139 11.46 -21.00 -2.20
N GLU A 140 11.20 -20.30 -1.10
CA GLU A 140 10.26 -19.18 -1.07
C GLU A 140 10.76 -18.05 -1.98
N VAL A 141 9.89 -17.59 -2.88
CA VAL A 141 10.18 -16.48 -3.79
C VAL A 141 9.86 -15.17 -3.10
N SER A 142 10.77 -14.20 -3.17
CA SER A 142 10.55 -12.89 -2.53
C SER A 142 9.32 -12.17 -3.08
N ALA A 143 8.61 -11.43 -2.21
CA ALA A 143 7.45 -10.64 -2.63
C ALA A 143 7.76 -9.71 -3.81
N GLU A 144 8.94 -9.10 -3.86
CA GLU A 144 9.35 -8.24 -4.96
C GLU A 144 9.39 -8.98 -6.30
N ASN A 145 9.96 -10.19 -6.32
CA ASN A 145 10.02 -11.02 -7.52
C ASN A 145 8.63 -11.50 -7.95
N VAL A 146 7.78 -11.89 -7.00
CA VAL A 146 6.38 -12.24 -7.25
C VAL A 146 5.63 -11.06 -7.86
N LYS A 147 5.70 -9.88 -7.24
CA LYS A 147 5.06 -8.65 -7.75
C LYS A 147 5.57 -8.26 -9.13
N ARG A 148 6.88 -8.34 -9.36
CA ARG A 148 7.48 -8.07 -10.68
C ARG A 148 6.94 -9.01 -11.74
N LYS A 149 6.93 -10.32 -11.48
CA LYS A 149 6.44 -11.34 -12.42
C LYS A 149 4.94 -11.19 -12.69
N LEU A 150 4.13 -10.90 -11.66
CA LEU A 150 2.70 -10.59 -11.81
C LEU A 150 2.47 -9.36 -12.69
N ARG A 151 3.29 -8.31 -12.56
CA ARG A 151 3.23 -7.13 -13.45
C ARG A 151 3.61 -7.48 -14.89
N GLU A 152 4.68 -8.25 -15.08
CA GLU A 152 5.15 -8.70 -16.40
C GLU A 152 4.09 -9.56 -17.12
N GLN A 153 3.37 -10.40 -16.38
CA GLN A 153 2.39 -11.34 -16.92
C GLN A 153 0.95 -10.84 -16.83
N LYS A 154 0.73 -9.58 -16.42
CA LYS A 154 -0.58 -9.03 -16.11
C LYS A 154 -1.61 -9.29 -17.22
N SER A 155 -1.32 -8.90 -18.45
CA SER A 155 -2.25 -9.07 -19.58
C SER A 155 -2.56 -10.55 -19.86
N ASN A 156 -1.56 -11.42 -19.75
CA ASN A 156 -1.74 -12.86 -19.98
C ASN A 156 -2.61 -13.51 -18.89
N ILE A 157 -2.44 -13.07 -17.63
CA ILE A 157 -3.27 -13.52 -16.51
C ILE A 157 -4.71 -13.02 -16.68
N GLU A 158 -4.90 -11.74 -16.99
CA GLU A 158 -6.23 -11.17 -17.23
C GLU A 158 -6.96 -11.85 -18.38
N GLU A 159 -6.26 -12.19 -19.47
CA GLU A 159 -6.84 -12.91 -20.61
C GLU A 159 -7.35 -14.31 -20.21
N GLU A 160 -6.52 -15.11 -19.52
CA GLU A 160 -6.90 -16.46 -19.10
C GLU A 160 -8.01 -16.44 -18.05
N LEU A 161 -7.95 -15.52 -17.08
CA LEU A 161 -9.00 -15.37 -16.08
C LEU A 161 -10.32 -14.88 -16.69
N THR A 162 -10.27 -14.06 -17.74
CA THR A 162 -11.47 -13.63 -18.48
C THR A 162 -12.19 -14.82 -19.12
N LYS A 163 -11.44 -15.81 -19.62
CA LYS A 163 -12.01 -17.07 -20.16
C LYS A 163 -12.72 -17.87 -19.07
N ILE A 164 -12.13 -17.93 -17.87
CA ILE A 164 -12.68 -18.68 -16.73
C ILE A 164 -13.94 -17.99 -16.16
N PHE A 165 -13.86 -16.70 -15.89
CA PHE A 165 -14.97 -15.97 -15.27
C PHE A 165 -16.05 -15.54 -16.28
N SER A 166 -15.78 -15.66 -17.58
CA SER A 166 -16.68 -15.21 -18.65
C SER A 166 -17.04 -13.72 -18.55
N THR A 167 -16.14 -12.92 -17.98
CA THR A 167 -16.29 -11.48 -17.79
C THR A 167 -14.90 -10.83 -17.77
N SER A 168 -14.82 -9.53 -18.08
CA SER A 168 -13.55 -8.81 -18.12
C SER A 168 -12.88 -8.76 -16.75
N VAL A 169 -11.63 -9.22 -16.68
CA VAL A 169 -10.83 -9.22 -15.46
C VAL A 169 -9.81 -8.09 -15.49
N THR A 170 -9.68 -7.40 -14.36
CA THR A 170 -8.55 -6.54 -14.06
C THR A 170 -7.87 -7.07 -12.81
N ALA A 171 -6.57 -7.36 -12.94
CA ALA A 171 -5.70 -7.79 -11.87
C ALA A 171 -4.83 -6.60 -11.43
N ALA A 172 -4.95 -6.23 -10.16
CA ALA A 172 -4.04 -5.30 -9.50
C ALA A 172 -3.23 -6.03 -8.43
N ILE A 173 -2.16 -5.40 -7.97
CA ILE A 173 -1.36 -5.89 -6.86
C ILE A 173 -1.54 -4.88 -5.75
N GLU A 174 -1.91 -5.36 -4.56
CA GLU A 174 -1.91 -4.50 -3.39
C GLU A 174 -0.46 -4.20 -3.03
N GLU A 175 -0.06 -2.95 -3.23
CA GLU A 175 1.16 -2.47 -2.63
C GLU A 175 0.84 -2.18 -1.17
N ALA A 176 1.57 -2.84 -0.25
CA ALA A 176 1.59 -2.42 1.15
C ALA A 176 1.71 -0.90 1.13
N PRO A 177 0.92 -0.16 1.93
CA PRO A 177 0.99 1.28 1.95
C PRO A 177 2.47 1.58 2.05
N GLY A 178 3.01 2.24 1.01
CA GLY A 178 4.39 2.67 1.05
C GLY A 178 4.56 3.32 2.42
N LYS A 179 5.74 3.22 3.03
CA LYS A 179 6.09 4.16 4.09
C LYS A 179 6.00 5.56 3.49
N SER A 180 4.78 6.08 3.29
CA SER A 180 4.45 7.47 3.34
C SER A 180 5.02 7.84 4.68
N ALA A 181 6.11 8.61 4.63
CA ALA A 181 6.82 9.05 5.80
C ALA A 181 5.76 9.39 6.84
N ALA A 182 5.84 8.75 8.01
CA ALA A 182 4.86 8.96 9.07
C ALA A 182 4.60 10.47 9.18
N PRO A 183 3.37 10.93 9.40
CA PRO A 183 3.03 12.36 9.37
C PRO A 183 4.00 13.22 10.22
N GLU A 184 4.63 12.63 11.24
CA GLU A 184 5.72 13.18 12.04
C GLU A 184 6.98 13.57 11.23
N LEU A 185 7.43 12.75 10.28
CA LEU A 185 8.57 13.02 9.41
C LEU A 185 8.25 14.14 8.40
N ILE A 186 7.02 14.20 7.90
CA ILE A 186 6.59 15.28 7.00
C ILE A 186 6.51 16.60 7.77
N ALA A 187 5.90 16.59 8.97
CA ALA A 187 5.80 17.76 9.83
C ALA A 187 7.18 18.31 10.25
N THR A 188 8.13 17.43 10.56
CA THR A 188 9.50 17.84 10.94
C THR A 188 10.28 18.43 9.76
N ILE A 189 10.15 17.87 8.55
CA ILE A 189 10.75 18.46 7.34
C ILE A 189 10.14 19.84 7.05
N VAL A 190 8.81 19.96 7.07
CA VAL A 190 8.12 21.24 6.81
C VAL A 190 8.49 22.29 7.87
N LEU A 191 8.52 21.92 9.15
CA LEU A 191 8.91 22.83 10.23
C LEU A 191 10.37 23.27 10.11
N GLY A 192 11.27 22.35 9.74
CA GLY A 192 12.69 22.66 9.48
C GLY A 192 12.88 23.65 8.34
N VAL A 193 12.16 23.46 7.22
CA VAL A 193 12.19 24.38 6.08
C VAL A 193 11.63 25.75 6.44
N LEU A 194 10.51 25.81 7.17
CA LEU A 194 9.92 27.08 7.63
C LEU A 194 10.87 27.84 8.57
N LEU A 195 11.54 27.15 9.49
CA LEU A 195 12.56 27.75 10.36
C LEU A 195 13.76 28.29 9.56
N ALA A 196 14.24 27.55 8.56
CA ALA A 196 15.32 28.02 7.71
C ALA A 196 14.93 29.27 6.91
N CYS A 197 13.73 29.27 6.30
CA CYS A 197 13.24 30.42 5.54
C CYS A 197 13.06 31.67 6.41
N THR A 198 12.55 31.52 7.64
CA THR A 198 12.38 32.65 8.57
C THR A 198 13.72 33.20 9.07
N LEU A 199 14.72 32.33 9.33
CA LEU A 199 16.07 32.77 9.68
C LEU A 199 16.74 33.52 8.51
N ILE A 200 16.59 33.04 7.28
CA ILE A 200 17.13 33.72 6.09
C ILE A 200 16.46 35.09 5.90
N ALA A 201 15.13 35.16 6.02
CA ALA A 201 14.39 36.41 5.88
C ALA A 201 14.77 37.43 6.98
N SER A 202 14.98 36.99 8.22
CA SER A 202 15.40 37.87 9.32
C SER A 202 16.83 38.38 9.12
N LEU A 203 17.76 37.53 8.68
CA LEU A 203 19.13 37.96 8.31
C LEU A 203 19.10 38.98 7.16
N ALA A 204 18.30 38.74 6.12
CA ALA A 204 18.15 39.68 5.02
C ALA A 204 17.56 41.02 5.48
N TYR A 205 16.57 40.99 6.38
CA TYR A 205 15.97 42.19 6.97
C TYR A 205 16.98 42.99 7.81
N VAL A 206 17.76 42.32 8.67
CA VAL A 206 18.82 42.99 9.46
C VAL A 206 19.89 43.58 8.55
N LEU A 207 20.32 42.84 7.52
CA LEU A 207 21.28 43.37 6.54
C LEU A 207 20.72 44.60 5.80
N PHE A 208 19.44 44.57 5.45
CA PHE A 208 18.75 45.67 4.80
C PHE A 208 18.66 46.91 5.72
N THR A 209 18.30 46.74 6.99
CA THR A 209 18.21 47.86 7.94
C THR A 209 19.58 48.46 8.26
N VAL A 210 20.62 47.63 8.41
CA VAL A 210 22.02 48.09 8.59
C VAL A 210 22.51 48.83 7.35
N ARG A 211 22.26 48.32 6.14
CA ARG A 211 22.60 49.04 4.90
C ARG A 211 21.86 50.36 4.78
N ARG A 212 20.58 50.39 5.14
CA ARG A 212 19.77 51.62 5.14
C ARG A 212 20.32 52.64 6.14
N GLN A 213 20.67 52.24 7.36
CA GLN A 213 21.31 53.12 8.34
C GLN A 213 22.63 53.68 7.80
N ARG A 214 23.52 52.83 7.28
CA ARG A 214 24.79 53.30 6.67
C ARG A 214 24.60 54.24 5.49
N TYR A 215 23.59 54.01 4.65
CA TYR A 215 23.24 54.93 3.56
C TYR A 215 22.75 56.28 4.11
N THR A 216 22.01 56.29 5.22
CA THR A 216 21.50 57.51 5.84
C THR A 216 22.61 58.30 6.54
N ASP A 217 23.52 57.61 7.23
CA ASP A 217 24.69 58.20 7.87
C ASP A 217 25.67 58.78 6.83
N ASN A 218 25.94 58.05 5.74
CA ASN A 218 26.77 58.56 4.64
C ASN A 218 26.15 59.79 3.96
N LYS A 219 24.82 59.81 3.79
CA LYS A 219 24.12 60.95 3.20
C LYS A 219 24.11 62.17 4.13
N GLN A 220 24.05 61.96 5.44
CA GLN A 220 24.23 63.04 6.43
C GLN A 220 25.66 63.57 6.43
N ALA A 221 26.67 62.70 6.34
CA ALA A 221 28.07 63.09 6.23
C ALA A 221 28.34 63.92 4.96
N GLU A 222 27.82 63.50 3.79
CA GLU A 222 27.91 64.27 2.54
C GLU A 222 27.23 65.65 2.61
N THR A 223 26.08 65.76 3.30
CA THR A 223 25.43 67.08 3.49
C THR A 223 26.18 67.98 4.46
N VAL A 224 26.91 67.44 5.44
CA VAL A 224 27.73 68.24 6.36
C VAL A 224 29.00 68.72 5.65
N GLU A 225 29.64 67.87 4.84
CA GLU A 225 30.81 68.23 4.01
C GLU A 225 30.45 69.24 2.90
N GLY A 226 29.21 69.21 2.40
CA GLY A 226 28.69 70.17 1.41
C GLY A 226 28.38 71.56 1.96
N ILE A 227 28.21 71.73 3.29
CA ILE A 227 27.92 73.02 3.92
C ILE A 227 29.22 73.80 4.22
N ASP A 228 30.34 73.11 4.50
CA ASP A 228 31.63 73.77 4.76
C ASP A 228 32.26 74.42 3.51
N ASN A 229 31.82 74.05 2.31
CA ASN A 229 32.30 74.63 1.05
C ASN A 229 31.48 75.83 0.52
N LEU A 230 30.48 76.33 1.25
CA LEU A 230 29.66 77.48 0.79
C LEU A 230 30.16 78.87 1.24
N TYR A 231 31.29 78.96 1.96
CA TYR A 231 31.84 80.22 2.47
C TYR A 231 33.01 80.82 1.66
N ALA A 232 32.97 80.68 0.32
CA ALA A 232 33.86 81.42 -0.57
C ALA A 232 33.05 82.25 -1.58
N ILE A 233 32.71 83.48 -1.18
CA ILE A 233 32.17 84.52 -2.08
C ILE A 233 33.34 85.27 -2.71
N PRO A 234 33.32 85.51 -4.04
CA PRO A 234 33.79 86.77 -4.58
C PRO A 234 32.63 87.60 -5.14
N GLU A 235 32.82 88.90 -4.98
CA GLU A 235 31.87 89.98 -5.21
C GLU A 235 31.30 90.11 -6.64
N ASN A 236 30.20 90.86 -6.66
CA ASN A 236 29.68 91.74 -7.72
C ASN A 236 28.71 91.15 -8.76
N GLY A 237 27.50 91.71 -8.72
CA GLY A 237 26.98 92.37 -9.91
C GLY A 237 25.59 91.96 -10.40
N SER A 238 24.58 92.66 -9.88
CA SER A 238 23.45 93.21 -10.64
C SER A 238 22.35 92.31 -11.25
N LEU A 239 21.17 92.51 -10.67
CA LEU A 239 19.78 92.39 -11.15
C LEU A 239 19.48 92.52 -12.66
N ARG A 240 18.51 91.68 -13.11
CA ARG A 240 17.39 91.85 -14.09
C ARG A 240 17.11 90.48 -14.74
N SER A 241 15.94 90.00 -15.17
CA SER A 241 14.55 90.45 -15.43
C SER A 241 13.77 89.16 -15.75
N LEU A 242 12.54 88.93 -15.27
CA LEU A 242 11.27 89.20 -15.95
C LEU A 242 11.20 88.71 -17.42
N GLU A 243 10.63 87.52 -17.66
CA GLU A 243 9.50 87.30 -18.61
C GLU A 243 9.10 85.82 -18.75
N LYS A 244 7.78 85.60 -18.70
CA LYS A 244 7.11 84.40 -19.23
C LYS A 244 7.15 84.46 -20.76
N LEU A 245 7.38 83.32 -21.44
CA LEU A 245 6.67 83.09 -22.70
C LEU A 245 6.34 81.61 -22.90
N GLN A 246 5.05 81.40 -23.07
CA GLN A 246 4.36 80.19 -23.48
C GLN A 246 4.44 80.10 -25.01
N ARG A 247 4.84 78.97 -25.59
CA ARG A 247 4.37 78.56 -26.93
C ARG A 247 4.49 77.05 -27.17
N THR A 248 3.47 76.57 -27.83
CA THR A 248 3.04 75.22 -28.19
C THR A 248 3.83 74.55 -29.31
N ASN A 249 3.76 73.22 -29.29
CA ASN A 249 3.77 72.22 -30.36
C ASN A 249 5.03 72.05 -31.24
N ASN A 250 5.61 70.85 -31.19
CA ASN A 250 5.25 69.74 -32.08
C ASN A 250 5.45 68.40 -31.38
#